data_AF-A0A410WR00-F1
#
_entry.id   AF-A0A410WR00-F1
#
_cell.length_a   1.000
_cell.length_b   1.000
_cell.length_c   1.000
_cell.angle_alpha   90.00
_cell.angle_beta   90.00
_cell.angle_gamma   90.00
#
_symmetry.space_group_name_H-M   'P 1'
#
loop_
_entity.id
_entity.type
_entity.pdbx_description
1 polymer ?
#
loop_
_entity_poly.entity_id
_entity_poly.type
_entity_poly.pdbx_seq_one_letter_code
_entity_poly.pdbx_strand_id
1 'polypeptide(L)' 'MYDNGQQLYQDDHFQDHLEAEVPVQVYYLNAHKDIGFVYLYSSHFIKINNTFYNRGMFTFVSRPGY' A
#
# COMPACT_ATOMS: atom_id res chain seq x y z
N MET A 1 11.94 -5.27 11.60
CA MET A 1 10.64 -5.87 11.95
C MET A 1 9.60 -4.83 11.64
N TYR A 2 8.86 -4.98 10.53
CA TYR A 2 7.78 -4.05 10.18
C TYR A 2 6.56 -4.41 11.03
N ASP A 3 5.99 -3.40 11.69
CA ASP A 3 4.88 -3.58 12.60
C ASP A 3 3.59 -3.85 11.80
N ASN A 4 2.77 -4.78 12.27
CA ASN A 4 1.49 -5.11 11.65
C ASN A 4 0.57 -3.88 11.70
N GLY A 5 0.38 -3.21 10.55
CA GLY A 5 -0.36 -1.94 10.49
C GLY A 5 0.50 -0.71 10.22
N GLN A 6 1.78 -0.88 9.85
CA GLN A 6 2.64 0.25 9.50
C GLN A 6 2.13 0.94 8.22
N GLN A 7 1.89 2.25 8.33
CA GLN A 7 1.49 3.06 7.20
C GLN A 7 2.65 3.23 6.22
N LEU A 8 2.39 2.87 4.97
CA LEU A 8 3.35 2.95 3.87
C LEU A 8 3.33 4.37 3.32
N TYR A 9 4.30 5.16 3.76
CA TYR A 9 4.54 6.51 3.23
C TYR A 9 5.82 6.62 2.44
N GLN A 10 6.71 5.61 2.50
CA GLN A 10 8.01 5.64 1.85
C GLN A 10 8.03 4.69 0.66
N ASP A 11 8.68 5.13 -0.42
CA ASP A 11 8.89 4.39 -1.65
C ASP A 11 9.59 3.05 -1.39
N ASP A 12 10.55 3.05 -0.46
CA ASP A 12 11.25 1.85 0.02
C ASP A 12 10.29 0.77 0.51
N HIS A 13 9.27 1.15 1.28
CA HIS A 13 8.32 0.18 1.77
C HIS A 13 7.47 -0.39 0.64
N PHE A 14 7.05 0.43 -0.33
CA PHE A 14 6.31 -0.05 -1.50
C PHE A 14 7.15 -0.99 -2.35
N GLN A 15 8.45 -0.73 -2.47
CA GLN A 15 9.38 -1.60 -3.17
C GLN A 15 9.51 -2.96 -2.48
N ASP A 16 9.72 -2.96 -1.16
CA ASP A 16 9.78 -4.19 -0.37
C ASP A 16 8.49 -5.02 -0.51
N HIS A 17 7.33 -4.36 -0.54
CA HIS A 17 6.03 -5.02 -0.75
C HIS A 17 5.82 -5.54 -2.17
N LEU A 18 6.40 -4.87 -3.15
CA LEU A 18 6.36 -5.30 -4.55
C LEU A 18 7.27 -6.52 -4.76
N GLU A 19 8.45 -6.56 -4.14
CA GLU A 19 9.38 -7.69 -4.20
C GLU A 19 8.91 -8.89 -3.35
N ALA A 20 8.37 -8.63 -2.16
CA ALA A 20 7.88 -9.65 -1.24
C ALA A 20 6.44 -10.11 -1.53
N GLU A 21 5.80 -9.55 -2.57
CA GLU A 21 4.40 -9.81 -2.93
C GLU A 21 3.44 -9.70 -1.74
N VAL A 22 3.62 -8.65 -0.92
CA VAL A 22 2.84 -8.45 0.31
C VAL A 22 1.57 -7.64 0.00
N PRO A 23 0.39 -8.10 0.45
CA PRO A 23 -0.84 -7.35 0.26
C PRO A 23 -0.83 -6.07 1.11
N VAL A 24 -1.24 -4.97 0.48
CA VAL A 24 -1.42 -3.66 1.07
C VAL A 24 -2.90 -3.30 1.15
N GLN A 25 -3.29 -2.72 2.27
CA GLN A 25 -4.64 -2.22 2.48
C GLN A 25 -4.70 -0.74 2.16
N VAL A 26 -5.76 -0.33 1.48
CA VAL A 26 -6.05 1.05 1.11
C VAL A 26 -7.17 1.55 1.99
N TYR A 27 -6.91 2.63 2.71
CA TYR A 27 -7.87 3.34 3.53
C TYR A 27 -8.14 4.73 2.94
N TYR A 28 -9.38 5.17 3.06
CA TYR A 28 -9.80 6.53 2.69
C TYR A 28 -10.67 7.08 3.81
N LEU A 29 -10.28 8.22 4.40
CA LEU A 29 -11.00 8.85 5.52
C LEU A 29 -11.33 7.86 6.66
N ASN A 30 -10.35 7.07 7.10
CA ASN A 30 -10.50 5.99 8.11
C ASN A 30 -11.43 4.83 7.72
N ALA A 31 -11.97 4.79 6.50
CA ALA A 31 -12.71 3.65 5.98
C ALA A 31 -11.77 2.75 5.16
N HIS A 32 -11.74 1.46 5.49
CA HIS A 32 -11.09 0.45 4.65
C HIS A 32 -11.78 0.43 3.29
N LYS A 33 -11.03 0.78 2.25
CA LYS A 33 -11.56 0.87 0.89
C LYS A 33 -11.34 -0.42 0.11
N ASP A 34 -10.12 -0.93 0.16
CA ASP A 34 -9.70 -2.04 -0.70
C ASP A 34 -8.43 -2.70 -0.16
N ILE A 35 -8.13 -3.91 -0.63
CA ILE A 35 -6.91 -4.65 -0.32
C ILE A 35 -6.36 -5.29 -1.59
N GLY A 36 -5.05 -5.18 -1.81
CA GLY A 36 -4.41 -5.74 -2.99
C GLY A 36 -2.90 -5.63 -3.00
N PHE A 37 -2.27 -6.04 -4.09
CA PHE A 37 -0.80 -6.02 -4.23
C PHE A 37 -0.34 -4.78 -4.97
N VAL A 38 0.81 -4.22 -4.56
CA VAL A 38 1.44 -3.10 -5.25
C VAL A 38 1.98 -3.61 -6.59
N TYR A 39 1.39 -3.15 -7.69
CA TYR A 39 1.90 -3.45 -9.03
C TYR A 39 2.86 -2.38 -9.53
N LEU A 40 2.59 -1.13 -9.16
CA LEU A 40 3.41 0.01 -9.55
C LEU A 40 3.25 1.11 -8.51
N TYR A 41 4.34 1.71 -8.08
CA TYR A 41 4.30 2.89 -7.23
C TYR A 41 4.99 4.05 -7.94
N SER A 42 4.49 5.25 -7.68
CA SER A 42 5.03 6.50 -8.15
C SER A 42 4.92 7.52 -7.03
N SER A 43 5.61 8.66 -7.17
CA SER A 43 5.61 9.69 -6.12
C SER A 43 4.22 10.25 -5.82
N HIS A 44 3.30 10.21 -6.80
CA HIS A 44 1.93 10.72 -6.66
C HIS A 44 0.86 9.63 -6.65
N PHE A 45 1.08 8.52 -7.37
CA PHE A 45 0.05 7.49 -7.56
C PHE A 45 0.62 6.09 -7.34
N ILE A 46 -0.20 5.21 -6.78
CA ILE A 46 0.14 3.81 -6.54
C ILE A 46 -0.94 2.97 -7.20
N LYS A 47 -0.52 2.07 -8.07
CA LYS A 47 -1.38 1.07 -8.70
C LYS A 47 -1.40 -0.18 -7.83
N ILE A 48 -2.57 -0.51 -7.33
CA ILE A 48 -2.80 -1.71 -6.52
C ILE A 48 -3.77 -2.60 -7.28
N ASN A 49 -3.37 -3.86 -7.53
CA ASN A 49 -4.03 -4.76 -8.48
C ASN A 49 -4.25 -4.07 -9.84
N ASN A 50 -5.46 -3.55 -10.06
CA ASN A 50 -5.89 -2.92 -11.30
C ASN A 50 -6.46 -1.50 -11.10
N THR A 51 -6.33 -0.94 -9.89
CA THR A 51 -6.87 0.37 -9.51
C THR A 51 -5.75 1.33 -9.16
N PHE A 52 -5.86 2.58 -9.61
CA PHE A 52 -4.93 3.65 -9.26
C PHE A 52 -5.43 4.42 -8.04
N TYR A 53 -4.58 4.50 -7.02
CA TYR A 53 -4.83 5.23 -5.79
C TYR A 53 -3.85 6.38 -5.66
N ASN A 54 -4.32 7.51 -5.14
CA ASN A 54 -3.52 8.72 -4.99
C ASN A 54 -2.80 8.73 -3.63
N ARG A 55 -1.48 8.85 -3.62
CA ARG A 55 -0.65 8.75 -2.40
C ARG A 55 -0.95 9.84 -1.37
N GLY A 56 -1.44 11.00 -1.84
CA GLY A 56 -1.78 12.13 -0.98
C GLY A 56 -3.18 12.07 -0.37
N MET A 57 -4.09 11.25 -0.90
CA MET A 57 -5.48 11.16 -0.40
C MET A 57 -5.79 9.84 0.28
N PHE A 58 -5.12 8.77 -0.13
CA PHE A 58 -5.32 7.43 0.40
C PHE A 58 -4.20 7.07 1.35
N THR A 59 -4.55 6.31 2.38
CA THR A 59 -3.61 5.77 3.34
C THR A 59 -3.36 4.32 3.00
N PHE A 60 -2.09 3.96 2.84
CA PHE A 60 -1.68 2.59 2.54
C PHE A 60 -1.14 1.97 3.81
N VAL A 61 -1.59 0.77 4.13
CA VAL A 61 -1.20 0.06 5.35
C VAL A 61 -0.65 -1.29 4.94
N SER A 62 0.57 -1.57 5.39
CA SER A 62 1.22 -2.87 5.24
C SER A 62 0.47 -3.93 6.03
N ARG A 63 0.18 -5.07 5.41
CA ARG A 63 -0.34 -6.26 6.11
C ARG A 63 0.56 -7.47 5.87
N PRO A 64 1.73 -7.52 6.54
CA PRO A 64 2.66 -8.64 6.45
C PRO A 64 2.19 -9.74 7.41
N GLY A 65 1.40 -10.68 6.90
CA GLY A 65 0.84 -11.74 7.75
C GLY A 65 0.06 -12.81 7.01
N TYR A 66 0.35 -13.02 5.73
CA TYR A 66 -0.17 -14.14 4.94
C TYR A 66 1.00 -15.01 4.47
#